data_AF-A0A843CLH2-F1
#
_entry.id   AF-A0A843CLH2-F1
#
_cell.length_a   1.000
_cell.length_b   1.000
_cell.length_c   1.000
_cell.angle_alpha   90.00
_cell.angle_beta   90.00
_cell.angle_gamma   90.00
#
_symmetry.space_group_name_H-M   'P 1'
#
loop_
_entity.id
_entity.type
_entity.pdbx_description
1 polymer ?
#
loop_
_entity_poly.entity_id
_entity_poly.type
_entity_poly.pdbx_seq_one_letter_code
_entity_poly.pdbx_strand_id
1 'polypeptide(L)'
;MPGKGFSTIGLKSDIIERLQSITNTFYPGMFLPSTLIIMMNEVKRGYYSVSFHNIKLNSSGRYNSITIRLDVADWLKENYKELKEKYEQKYHVKCRSVFTSYFLANLFESKLDAQNHTINLKESDFEWLQEEYMKFKSDGKLEYQIPTFEKFADVYLNELFKKIKAAQEILSLTNFSSKLEFESPQKI
;
A
#
# COMPACT_ATOMS: atom_id res chain seq x y z
N MET A 1 -2.48 -33.75 -14.31
CA MET A 1 -3.59 -33.14 -13.53
C MET A 1 -3.04 -32.66 -12.19
N PRO A 2 -3.50 -31.51 -11.65
CA PRO A 2 -3.07 -31.06 -10.32
C PRO A 2 -3.49 -32.07 -9.24
N GLY A 3 -2.66 -32.23 -8.20
CA GLY A 3 -2.95 -33.10 -7.05
C GLY A 3 -4.13 -32.59 -6.21
N LYS A 4 -4.61 -33.43 -5.26
CA LYS A 4 -5.67 -33.04 -4.32
C LYS A 4 -5.31 -31.70 -3.66
N GLY A 5 -6.22 -30.71 -3.75
CA GLY A 5 -6.05 -29.38 -3.17
C GLY A 5 -5.50 -28.30 -4.12
N PHE A 6 -5.26 -28.62 -5.39
CA PHE A 6 -4.79 -27.66 -6.40
C PHE A 6 -5.69 -27.64 -7.63
N SER A 7 -5.66 -26.51 -8.35
CA SER A 7 -6.36 -26.31 -9.62
C SER A 7 -5.42 -25.61 -10.61
N THR A 8 -5.78 -25.64 -11.89
CA THR A 8 -5.00 -24.96 -12.94
C THR A 8 -5.86 -23.90 -13.59
N ILE A 9 -5.32 -22.69 -13.75
CA ILE A 9 -5.96 -21.62 -14.50
C ILE A 9 -5.07 -21.21 -15.67
N GLY A 10 -5.70 -20.84 -16.79
CA GLY A 10 -5.01 -20.27 -17.94
C GLY A 10 -4.96 -18.76 -17.83
N LEU A 11 -3.77 -18.18 -17.93
CA LEU A 11 -3.53 -16.73 -17.92
C LEU A 11 -2.82 -16.28 -19.19
N LYS A 12 -3.14 -15.08 -19.67
CA LYS A 12 -2.41 -14.43 -20.76
C LYS A 12 -1.04 -13.94 -20.29
N SER A 13 -0.09 -13.81 -21.21
CA SER A 13 1.27 -13.35 -20.91
C SER A 13 1.30 -12.02 -20.14
N ASP A 14 0.50 -11.04 -20.57
CA ASP A 14 0.36 -9.73 -19.89
C ASP A 14 0.02 -9.88 -18.39
N ILE A 15 -0.91 -10.79 -18.05
CA ILE A 15 -1.29 -11.04 -16.66
C ILE A 15 -0.16 -11.73 -15.87
N ILE A 16 0.61 -12.60 -16.52
CA ILE A 16 1.72 -13.30 -15.89
C ILE A 16 2.87 -12.34 -15.61
N GLU A 17 3.20 -11.48 -16.57
CA GLU A 17 4.21 -10.43 -16.42
C GLU A 17 3.83 -9.49 -15.28
N ARG A 18 2.56 -9.08 -15.20
CA ARG A 18 2.05 -8.29 -14.07
C ARG A 18 2.14 -9.02 -12.74
N LEU A 19 1.75 -10.29 -12.68
CA LEU A 19 1.87 -11.11 -11.47
C LEU A 19 3.34 -11.25 -11.04
N GLN A 20 4.25 -11.40 -11.99
CA GLN A 20 5.68 -11.50 -11.74
C GLN A 20 6.25 -10.17 -11.24
N SER A 21 5.82 -9.04 -11.83
CA SER A 21 6.16 -7.70 -11.35
C SER A 21 5.70 -7.49 -9.90
N ILE A 22 4.41 -7.72 -9.61
CA ILE A 22 3.86 -7.62 -8.24
C ILE A 22 4.59 -8.53 -7.26
N THR A 23 4.90 -9.76 -7.67
CA THR A 23 5.66 -10.71 -6.84
C THR A 23 7.03 -10.15 -6.51
N ASN A 24 7.78 -9.68 -7.51
CA ASN A 24 9.12 -9.16 -7.30
C ASN A 24 9.12 -7.88 -6.46
N THR A 25 8.11 -7.03 -6.60
CA THR A 25 8.01 -5.75 -5.88
C THR A 25 7.61 -5.95 -4.42
N PHE A 26 6.58 -6.76 -4.15
CA PHE A 26 5.97 -6.82 -2.81
C PHE A 26 6.30 -8.10 -2.04
N TYR A 27 6.74 -9.15 -2.74
CA TYR A 27 6.97 -10.48 -2.17
C TYR A 27 8.28 -11.08 -2.73
N PRO A 28 9.43 -10.39 -2.57
CA PRO A 28 10.67 -10.80 -3.19
C PRO A 28 11.05 -12.23 -2.81
N GLY A 29 11.44 -13.04 -3.80
CA GLY A 29 11.80 -14.44 -3.61
C GLY A 29 10.61 -15.41 -3.54
N MET A 30 9.36 -14.94 -3.63
CA MET A 30 8.19 -15.81 -3.60
C MET A 30 7.82 -16.40 -4.97
N PHE A 31 7.21 -17.59 -4.94
CA PHE A 31 6.62 -18.20 -6.13
C PHE A 31 5.30 -17.52 -6.50
N LEU A 32 5.03 -17.35 -7.80
CA LEU A 32 3.82 -16.68 -8.31
C LEU A 32 2.48 -17.22 -7.75
N PRO A 33 2.27 -18.55 -7.62
CA PRO A 33 1.05 -19.06 -7.00
C PRO A 33 0.89 -18.64 -5.53
N SER A 34 1.99 -18.53 -4.80
CA SER A 34 2.01 -18.09 -3.40
C SER A 34 1.63 -16.62 -3.27
N THR A 35 2.05 -15.79 -4.22
CA THR A 35 1.64 -14.38 -4.29
C THR A 35 0.11 -14.25 -4.35
N LEU A 36 -0.55 -15.05 -5.20
CA LEU A 36 -2.02 -15.03 -5.30
C LEU A 36 -2.71 -15.43 -4.00
N ILE A 37 -2.14 -16.38 -3.25
CA ILE A 37 -2.64 -16.78 -1.93
C ILE A 37 -2.56 -15.61 -0.94
N ILE A 38 -1.42 -14.91 -0.92
CA ILE A 38 -1.21 -13.78 -0.01
C ILE A 38 -2.19 -12.66 -0.35
N MET A 39 -2.25 -12.24 -1.61
CA MET A 39 -3.15 -11.16 -2.06
C MET A 39 -4.63 -11.49 -1.79
N MET A 40 -5.06 -12.73 -2.02
CA MET A 40 -6.42 -13.16 -1.65
C MET A 40 -6.68 -12.94 -0.15
N ASN A 41 -5.75 -13.37 0.71
CA ASN A 41 -5.90 -13.23 2.15
C ASN A 41 -5.88 -11.77 2.59
N GLU A 42 -5.08 -10.92 1.95
CA GLU A 42 -5.04 -9.50 2.24
C GLU A 42 -6.38 -8.81 1.92
N VAL A 43 -6.98 -9.14 0.77
CA VAL A 43 -8.32 -8.65 0.40
C VAL A 43 -9.37 -9.17 1.38
N LYS A 44 -9.35 -10.47 1.70
CA LYS A 44 -10.30 -11.06 2.67
C LYS A 44 -10.18 -10.47 4.07
N ARG A 45 -8.98 -10.02 4.47
CA ARG A 45 -8.72 -9.34 5.75
C ARG A 45 -9.04 -7.84 5.72
N GLY A 46 -9.40 -7.29 4.56
CA GLY A 46 -9.76 -5.90 4.41
C GLY A 46 -8.58 -4.93 4.40
N TYR A 47 -7.35 -5.40 4.14
CA TYR A 47 -6.21 -4.48 3.99
C TYR A 47 -6.38 -3.57 2.76
N TYR A 48 -7.07 -4.05 1.73
CA TYR A 48 -7.53 -3.26 0.60
C TYR A 48 -8.69 -3.98 -0.10
N SER A 49 -9.44 -3.24 -0.91
CA SER A 49 -10.51 -3.77 -1.76
C SER A 49 -10.10 -3.77 -3.23
N VAL A 50 -10.63 -4.71 -4.01
CA VAL A 50 -10.41 -4.74 -5.46
C VAL A 50 -11.26 -3.68 -6.14
N SER A 51 -10.62 -2.62 -6.62
CA SER A 51 -11.26 -1.50 -7.31
C SER A 51 -11.25 -1.68 -8.83
N PHE A 52 -12.17 -1.00 -9.51
CA PHE A 52 -12.27 -1.01 -10.96
C PHE A 52 -11.37 0.05 -11.60
N HIS A 53 -10.28 -0.36 -12.23
CA HIS A 53 -9.32 0.53 -12.88
C HIS A 53 -9.56 0.62 -14.40
N ASN A 54 -9.06 1.67 -15.05
CA ASN A 54 -9.14 1.80 -16.50
C ASN A 54 -7.99 1.03 -17.17
N ILE A 55 -8.11 -0.30 -17.16
CA ILE A 55 -7.11 -1.23 -17.67
C ILE A 55 -7.50 -1.67 -19.08
N LYS A 56 -6.53 -1.68 -19.99
CA LYS A 56 -6.65 -2.32 -21.30
C LYS A 56 -5.69 -3.49 -21.36
N LEU A 57 -6.22 -4.71 -21.36
CA LEU A 57 -5.41 -5.92 -21.42
C LEU A 57 -5.03 -6.26 -22.86
N ASN A 58 -3.79 -6.69 -23.05
CA ASN A 58 -3.39 -7.28 -24.32
C ASN A 58 -3.89 -8.73 -24.40
N SER A 59 -4.91 -8.98 -25.20
CA SER A 59 -5.49 -10.31 -25.38
C SER A 59 -4.70 -11.21 -26.35
N SER A 60 -3.65 -10.68 -26.96
CA SER A 60 -2.80 -11.40 -27.93
C SER A 60 -1.97 -12.49 -27.25
N GLY A 61 -1.51 -13.46 -28.04
CA GLY A 61 -0.63 -14.52 -27.56
C GLY A 61 -1.35 -15.71 -26.91
N ARG A 62 -0.55 -16.67 -26.46
CA ARG A 62 -1.00 -17.96 -25.91
C ARG A 62 -1.38 -17.82 -24.43
N TYR A 63 -2.26 -18.70 -23.96
CA TYR A 63 -2.49 -18.87 -22.54
C TYR A 63 -1.39 -19.75 -21.96
N ASN A 64 -0.77 -19.32 -20.86
CA ASN A 64 0.06 -20.20 -20.05
C ASN A 64 -0.74 -20.66 -18.84
N SER A 65 -0.55 -21.92 -18.47
CA SER A 65 -1.20 -22.52 -17.32
C SER A 65 -0.38 -22.29 -16.05
N ILE A 66 -1.01 -21.81 -14.99
CA ILE A 66 -0.43 -21.78 -13.65
C ILE A 66 -1.25 -22.67 -12.71
N THR A 67 -0.55 -23.45 -11.88
CA THR A 67 -1.17 -24.25 -10.83
C THR A 67 -1.32 -23.41 -9.58
N ILE A 68 -2.56 -23.28 -9.10
CA ILE A 68 -2.93 -22.51 -7.91
C ILE A 68 -3.58 -23.42 -6.88
N ARG A 69 -3.60 -22.97 -5.62
CA ARG A 69 -4.32 -23.68 -4.56
C ARG A 69 -5.83 -23.60 -4.79
N LEU A 70 -6.56 -24.62 -4.36
CA LEU A 70 -7.99 -24.76 -4.65
C LEU A 70 -8.84 -23.63 -4.06
N ASP A 71 -8.49 -23.13 -2.88
CA ASP A 71 -9.19 -22.01 -2.24
C ASP A 71 -9.06 -20.69 -3.02
N VAL A 72 -7.91 -20.44 -3.66
CA VAL A 72 -7.75 -19.32 -4.60
C VAL A 72 -8.63 -19.53 -5.82
N ALA A 73 -8.70 -20.76 -6.33
CA ALA A 73 -9.54 -21.08 -7.47
C ALA A 73 -11.03 -20.90 -7.16
N ASP A 74 -11.47 -21.26 -5.96
CA ASP A 74 -12.85 -21.10 -5.50
C ASP A 74 -13.17 -19.64 -5.20
N TRP A 75 -12.26 -18.89 -4.59
CA TRP A 75 -12.39 -17.44 -4.43
C TRP A 75 -12.57 -16.72 -5.78
N LEU A 76 -11.81 -17.09 -6.82
CA LEU A 76 -12.01 -16.55 -8.16
C LEU A 76 -13.37 -16.94 -8.77
N LYS A 77 -13.93 -18.12 -8.44
CA LYS A 77 -15.29 -18.51 -8.88
C LYS A 77 -16.35 -17.68 -8.19
N GLU A 78 -16.23 -17.45 -6.90
CA GLU A 78 -17.16 -16.67 -6.09
C GLU A 78 -17.22 -15.23 -6.61
N ASN A 79 -16.07 -14.58 -6.78
CA ASN A 79 -15.99 -13.24 -7.36
C ASN A 79 -16.59 -13.18 -8.77
N TYR A 80 -16.42 -14.21 -9.60
CA TYR A 80 -17.07 -14.25 -10.91
C TYR A 80 -18.60 -14.26 -10.79
N LYS A 81 -19.17 -15.05 -9.87
CA LYS A 81 -20.62 -15.09 -9.67
C LYS A 81 -21.18 -13.73 -9.26
N GLU A 82 -20.48 -13.04 -8.36
CA GLU A 82 -20.93 -11.78 -7.78
C GLU A 82 -20.69 -10.57 -8.69
N LEU A 83 -19.57 -10.53 -9.41
CA LEU A 83 -19.10 -9.33 -10.11
C LEU A 83 -19.24 -9.41 -11.64
N LYS A 84 -19.66 -10.55 -12.21
CA LYS A 84 -19.73 -10.74 -13.67
C LYS A 84 -20.44 -9.59 -14.40
N GLU A 85 -21.57 -9.11 -13.90
CA GLU A 85 -22.39 -8.10 -14.57
C GLU A 85 -21.69 -6.74 -14.58
N LYS A 86 -21.03 -6.37 -13.47
CA LYS A 86 -20.24 -5.14 -13.37
C LYS A 86 -19.03 -5.17 -14.31
N TYR A 87 -18.37 -6.33 -14.42
CA TYR A 87 -17.24 -6.51 -15.34
C TYR A 87 -17.68 -6.55 -16.80
N GLU A 88 -18.86 -7.10 -17.10
CA GLU A 88 -19.45 -7.06 -18.44
C GLU A 88 -19.77 -5.63 -18.86
N GLN A 89 -20.36 -4.82 -17.97
CA GLN A 89 -20.64 -3.41 -18.24
C GLN A 89 -19.37 -2.58 -18.48
N LYS A 90 -18.33 -2.76 -17.65
CA LYS A 90 -17.11 -1.94 -17.72
C LYS A 90 -16.12 -2.37 -18.79
N TYR A 91 -15.88 -3.67 -18.95
CA TYR A 91 -14.83 -4.19 -19.83
C TYR A 91 -15.34 -5.14 -20.92
N HIS A 92 -16.66 -5.28 -21.08
CA HIS A 92 -17.28 -6.19 -22.05
C HIS A 92 -16.82 -7.64 -21.92
N VAL A 93 -16.62 -8.08 -20.67
CA VAL A 93 -16.22 -9.46 -20.34
C VAL A 93 -17.38 -10.42 -20.54
N LYS A 94 -17.25 -11.37 -21.47
CA LYS A 94 -18.29 -12.36 -21.78
C LYS A 94 -18.06 -13.76 -21.20
N CYS A 95 -16.85 -14.05 -20.69
CA CYS A 95 -16.50 -15.38 -20.20
C CYS A 95 -15.57 -15.34 -19.00
N ARG A 96 -15.56 -16.44 -18.24
CA ARG A 96 -14.83 -16.55 -16.98
C ARG A 96 -13.31 -16.35 -17.12
N SER A 97 -12.69 -16.80 -18.20
CA SER A 97 -11.23 -16.63 -18.38
C SER A 97 -10.84 -15.16 -18.58
N VAL A 98 -11.64 -14.43 -19.36
CA VAL A 98 -11.46 -12.98 -19.57
C VAL A 98 -11.77 -12.24 -18.27
N PHE A 99 -12.81 -12.66 -17.53
CA PHE A 99 -13.08 -12.13 -16.19
C PHE A 99 -11.88 -12.29 -15.28
N THR A 100 -11.33 -13.51 -15.15
CA THR A 100 -10.18 -13.78 -14.29
C THR A 100 -9.01 -12.88 -14.66
N SER A 101 -8.77 -12.65 -15.96
CA SER A 101 -7.69 -11.77 -16.42
C SER A 101 -7.90 -10.33 -15.95
N TYR A 102 -9.09 -9.76 -16.17
CA TYR A 102 -9.41 -8.41 -15.72
C TYR A 102 -9.49 -8.27 -14.20
N PHE A 103 -9.99 -9.29 -13.51
CA PHE A 103 -10.07 -9.32 -12.06
C PHE A 103 -8.68 -9.32 -11.44
N LEU A 104 -7.78 -10.18 -11.92
CA LEU A 104 -6.39 -10.21 -11.45
C LEU A 104 -5.66 -8.91 -11.78
N ALA A 105 -5.86 -8.33 -12.96
CA ALA A 105 -5.26 -7.04 -13.30
C ALA A 105 -5.73 -5.94 -12.33
N ASN A 106 -7.03 -5.86 -12.05
CA ASN A 106 -7.57 -4.93 -11.06
C ASN A 106 -7.04 -5.20 -9.64
N LEU A 107 -6.89 -6.46 -9.26
CA LEU A 107 -6.31 -6.86 -7.97
C LEU A 107 -4.87 -6.36 -7.84
N PHE A 108 -4.08 -6.42 -8.91
CA PHE A 108 -2.70 -5.94 -8.96
C PHE A 108 -2.63 -4.40 -8.85
N GLU A 109 -3.44 -3.68 -9.62
CA GLU A 109 -3.52 -2.22 -9.52
C GLU A 109 -4.00 -1.77 -8.12
N SER A 110 -5.00 -2.46 -7.57
CA SER A 110 -5.49 -2.15 -6.21
C SER A 110 -4.41 -2.34 -5.13
N LYS A 111 -3.51 -3.31 -5.32
CA LYS A 111 -2.37 -3.51 -4.40
C LYS A 111 -1.36 -2.37 -4.53
N LEU A 112 -1.07 -1.92 -5.75
CA LEU A 112 -0.21 -0.76 -5.99
C LEU A 112 -0.80 0.48 -5.33
N ASP A 113 -2.08 0.75 -5.53
CA ASP A 113 -2.78 1.88 -4.93
C ASP A 113 -2.75 1.83 -3.39
N ALA A 114 -2.98 0.66 -2.79
CA ALA A 114 -2.92 0.50 -1.34
C ALA A 114 -1.51 0.77 -0.78
N GLN A 115 -0.46 0.47 -1.54
CA GLN A 115 0.94 0.66 -1.12
C GLN A 115 1.47 2.06 -1.44
N ASN A 116 0.93 2.75 -2.46
CA ASN A 116 1.28 4.14 -2.76
C ASN A 116 0.92 5.11 -1.62
N HIS A 117 0.02 4.71 -0.72
CA HIS A 117 -0.33 5.46 0.49
C HIS A 117 0.44 5.01 1.75
N THR A 118 1.27 3.97 1.64
CA THR A 118 2.10 3.47 2.74
C THR A 118 3.53 3.97 2.53
N ILE A 119 3.93 5.02 3.25
CA ILE A 119 5.33 5.45 3.28
C ILE A 119 6.11 4.34 4.00
N ASN A 120 6.68 3.40 3.25
CA ASN A 120 7.67 2.48 3.78
C ASN A 120 8.95 3.28 3.99
N LEU A 121 9.11 3.83 5.19
CA LEU A 121 10.33 4.51 5.61
C LEU A 121 11.46 3.48 5.70
N LYS A 122 12.23 3.29 4.63
CA LYS A 122 13.51 2.58 4.76
C LYS A 122 14.48 3.49 5.46
N GLU A 123 15.21 2.96 6.43
CA GLU A 123 16.25 3.71 7.16
C GLU A 123 17.27 4.36 6.19
N SER A 124 17.60 3.68 5.09
CA SER A 124 18.49 4.17 4.03
C SER A 124 18.00 5.41 3.29
N ASP A 125 16.69 5.66 3.29
CA ASP A 125 16.10 6.74 2.48
C ASP A 125 16.08 8.07 3.28
N PHE A 126 16.44 8.04 4.57
CA PHE A 126 16.40 9.17 5.48
C PHE A 126 17.67 9.24 6.34
N GLU A 127 18.81 9.50 5.71
CA GLU A 127 20.14 9.59 6.39
C GLU A 127 20.09 10.44 7.66
N TRP A 128 19.45 11.61 7.61
CA TRP A 128 19.32 12.49 8.78
C TRP A 128 18.53 11.85 9.94
N LEU A 129 17.46 11.10 9.64
CA LEU A 129 16.61 10.46 10.65
C LEU A 129 17.30 9.21 11.21
N GLN A 130 18.11 8.54 10.38
CA GLN A 130 18.99 7.47 10.80
C GLN A 130 20.06 7.97 11.78
N GLU A 131 20.70 9.11 11.52
CA GLU A 131 21.66 9.72 12.45
C GLU A 131 21.00 10.03 13.81
N GLU A 132 19.79 10.59 13.81
CA GLU A 132 19.02 10.86 15.03
C GLU A 132 18.64 9.57 15.76
N TYR A 133 18.26 8.51 15.04
CA TYR A 133 17.98 7.20 15.62
C TYR A 133 19.24 6.57 16.26
N MET A 134 20.40 6.73 15.63
CA MET A 134 21.67 6.23 16.18
C MET A 134 22.10 7.01 17.42
N LYS A 135 21.90 8.34 17.44
CA LYS A 135 22.06 9.17 18.64
C LYS A 135 21.14 8.69 19.76
N PHE A 136 19.87 8.48 19.46
CA PHE A 136 18.88 7.97 20.41
C PHE A 136 19.26 6.60 21.00
N LYS A 137 19.80 5.68 20.19
CA LYS A 137 20.34 4.39 20.68
C LYS A 137 21.55 4.56 21.60
N SER A 138 22.42 5.53 21.30
CA SER A 138 23.66 5.75 22.04
C SER A 138 23.47 6.47 23.38
N ASP A 139 22.35 7.19 23.57
CA ASP A 139 22.14 8.11 24.70
C ASP A 139 21.79 7.43 26.04
N GLY A 140 21.96 6.10 26.13
CA GLY A 140 22.07 5.35 27.40
C GLY A 140 20.86 5.33 28.35
N LYS A 141 19.81 6.11 28.10
CA LYS A 141 18.60 6.22 28.95
C LYS A 141 17.54 5.15 28.65
N LEU A 142 17.95 3.93 28.34
CA LEU A 142 17.03 2.86 27.98
C LEU A 142 16.98 1.78 29.07
N GLU A 143 16.04 1.92 30.01
CA GLU A 143 15.61 0.82 30.89
C GLU A 143 14.81 -0.27 30.12
N TYR A 144 14.50 -0.07 28.83
CA TYR A 144 13.67 -0.97 28.01
C TYR A 144 14.17 -1.14 26.57
N GLN A 145 13.66 -2.19 25.89
CA GLN A 145 13.96 -2.58 24.51
C GLN A 145 13.99 -1.40 23.54
N ILE A 146 15.05 -1.33 22.74
CA ILE A 146 15.22 -0.36 21.67
C ILE A 146 14.04 -0.51 20.68
N PRO A 147 13.20 0.53 20.49
CA PRO A 147 12.11 0.49 19.52
C PRO A 147 12.67 0.33 18.10
N THR A 148 11.92 -0.29 17.19
CA THR A 148 12.32 -0.38 15.77
C THR A 148 12.40 1.02 15.15
N PHE A 149 13.13 1.18 14.03
CA PHE A 149 13.31 2.47 13.37
C PHE A 149 11.97 3.12 13.02
N GLU A 150 10.98 2.34 12.57
CA GLU A 150 9.66 2.84 12.20
C GLU A 150 8.91 3.39 13.41
N LYS A 151 9.01 2.72 14.56
CA LYS A 151 8.39 3.19 15.81
C LYS A 151 9.09 4.45 16.34
N PHE A 152 10.41 4.51 16.24
CA PHE A 152 11.17 5.71 16.56
C PHE A 152 10.76 6.88 15.65
N ALA A 153 10.72 6.65 14.34
CA ALA A 153 10.37 7.66 13.35
C ALA A 153 8.97 8.24 13.60
N ASP A 154 7.98 7.40 13.87
CA ASP A 154 6.61 7.85 14.16
C ASP A 154 6.56 8.75 15.40
N VAL A 155 7.18 8.33 16.51
CA VAL A 155 7.20 9.14 17.74
C VAL A 155 7.98 10.45 17.54
N TYR A 156 9.17 10.37 16.94
CA TYR A 156 10.08 11.51 16.78
C TYR A 156 9.52 12.57 15.83
N LEU A 157 8.94 12.15 14.70
CA LEU A 157 8.30 13.07 13.75
C LEU A 157 7.06 13.74 14.37
N ASN A 158 6.27 13.00 15.15
CA ASN A 158 5.14 13.58 15.88
C ASN A 158 5.58 14.62 16.92
N GLU A 159 6.68 14.38 17.64
CA GLU A 159 7.24 15.38 18.55
C GLU A 159 7.78 16.61 17.82
N LEU A 160 8.50 16.43 16.72
CA LEU A 160 8.96 17.53 15.88
C LEU A 160 7.79 18.39 15.40
N PHE A 161 6.72 17.74 14.93
CA PHE A 161 5.52 18.44 14.48
C PHE A 161 4.88 19.27 15.61
N LYS A 162 4.79 18.71 16.83
CA LYS A 162 4.33 19.45 18.01
C LYS A 162 5.21 20.66 18.32
N LYS A 163 6.53 20.51 18.26
CA LYS A 163 7.49 21.62 18.48
C LYS A 163 7.36 22.71 17.42
N ILE A 164 7.21 22.34 16.15
CA ILE A 164 6.97 23.28 15.05
C ILE A 164 5.66 24.04 15.27
N LYS A 165 4.58 23.33 15.64
CA LYS A 165 3.30 23.97 15.92
C LYS A 165 3.39 24.95 17.10
N ALA A 166 4.03 24.56 18.19
CA ALA A 166 4.26 25.45 19.34
C ALA A 166 5.10 26.67 18.95
N ALA A 167 6.15 26.49 18.14
CA ALA A 167 6.96 27.61 17.65
C ALA A 167 6.15 28.56 16.76
N GLN A 168 5.27 28.04 15.90
CA GLN A 168 4.36 28.85 15.09
C GLN A 168 3.36 29.64 15.95
N GLU A 169 2.81 29.01 16.99
CA GLU A 169 1.92 29.68 17.95
C GLU A 169 2.66 30.82 18.68
N ILE A 170 3.89 30.60 19.13
CA ILE A 170 4.71 31.64 19.78
C ILE A 170 5.02 32.78 18.81
N LEU A 171 5.43 32.47 17.58
CA LEU A 171 5.77 33.47 16.55
C LEU A 171 4.54 34.27 16.08
N SER A 172 3.36 33.66 16.09
CA SER A 172 2.10 34.36 15.78
C SER A 172 1.62 35.22 16.95
N LEU A 173 1.89 34.83 18.19
CA LEU A 173 1.63 35.65 19.39
C LEU A 173 2.57 36.86 19.49
N THR A 174 3.85 36.73 19.16
CA THR A 174 4.80 37.87 19.17
C THR A 174 4.50 38.92 18.09
N ASN A 175 3.81 38.55 17.00
CA ASN A 175 3.35 39.49 15.98
C ASN A 175 2.19 40.40 16.45
N PHE A 176 1.56 40.13 17.59
CA PHE A 176 0.54 41.02 18.20
C PHE A 176 1.10 41.91 19.32
N SER A 177 2.27 41.61 19.90
CA SER A 177 2.81 42.35 21.05
C SER A 177 3.59 43.62 20.67
N SER A 178 3.86 43.88 19.38
CA SER A 178 4.64 45.05 18.93
C SER A 178 3.79 46.26 18.52
N LYS A 179 2.46 46.23 18.73
CA LYS A 179 1.55 47.29 18.26
C LYS A 179 0.77 48.05 19.34
N LEU A 180 1.08 47.89 20.62
CA LEU A 180 0.38 48.60 21.68
C LEU A 180 1.34 49.40 22.57
N GLU A 181 1.00 50.70 22.65
CA GLU A 181 1.32 51.69 23.68
C GLU A 181 2.48 52.67 23.41
N PHE A 182 2.14 53.75 22.69
CA PHE A 182 2.44 55.12 23.12
C PHE A 182 1.27 56.03 22.75
N GLU A 183 0.25 56.12 23.61
CA GLU A 183 -0.61 57.30 23.66
C GLU A 183 -0.22 58.11 24.91
N SER A 184 0.43 59.24 24.67
CA SER A 184 0.70 60.25 25.69
C SER A 184 -0.58 61.06 26.00
N PRO A 185 -0.82 61.43 27.26
CA PRO A 185 -2.08 62.04 27.68
C PRO A 185 -2.22 63.47 27.15
N GLN A 186 -3.40 63.77 26.59
CA GLN A 186 -3.81 65.12 26.18
C GLN A 186 -3.86 66.06 27.40
N LYS A 187 -3.19 67.21 27.27
CA LYS A 187 -3.44 68.41 28.07
C LYS A 187 -4.35 69.33 27.27
N ILE A 188 -5.56 69.63 27.77
CA ILE A 188 -6.11 70.99 27.95
C ILE A 188 -7.01 70.95 29.19
#